data_AF-A0A7K4GVU4-F1
#
_entry.id   AF-A0A7K4GVU4-F1
#
_cell.length_a   1.000
_cell.length_b   1.000
_cell.length_c   1.000
_cell.angle_alpha   90.00
_cell.angle_beta   90.00
_cell.angle_gamma   90.00
#
_symmetry.space_group_name_H-M   'P 1'
#
loop_
_entity.id
_entity.type
_entity.pdbx_description
1 polymer ?
#
loop_
_entity_poly.entity_id
_entity_poly.type
_entity_poly.pdbx_seq_one_letter_code
_entity_poly.pdbx_strand_id
1 'polypeptide(L)'
;MSNNDKLKNEGRIKEIIWKIRDYIQELENVKEGIIHFLHSRKKLDDATKDLWISDVKGLYYNTVSAWEMLNRALQGNLKFLDKSKNFLHNARSLKAKVVSEIKFYKEELVLNLITEIENSFEKCWSVFYNEFDILTPEIKSAKHIERVIRVSDSEYHLPCSVCGKISVECKIGYGRFDEHESLVYSGITHSCSLKKNLASELFKLLKKEDLSEVHSFMKDYLCHEGIDAYCPECDKIYCWEHYNARVEYDDGFYDCTYGECPNGHLRMIDD
;
A
#
# COMPACT_ATOMS: atom_id res chain seq x y z
N MET A 1 -16.42 3.29 -31.53
CA MET A 1 -16.63 4.67 -31.02
C MET A 1 -16.88 5.59 -32.19
N SER A 2 -17.95 6.38 -32.14
CA SER A 2 -18.24 7.43 -33.12
C SER A 2 -17.21 8.56 -33.02
N ASN A 3 -17.08 9.42 -34.04
CA ASN A 3 -16.19 10.60 -33.98
C ASN A 3 -16.57 11.54 -32.81
N ASN A 4 -17.86 11.61 -32.46
CA ASN A 4 -18.33 12.37 -31.31
C ASN A 4 -17.87 11.78 -29.96
N ASP A 5 -17.79 10.45 -29.85
CA ASP A 5 -17.30 9.79 -28.62
C ASP A 5 -15.80 10.03 -28.42
N LYS A 6 -15.03 10.06 -29.52
CA LYS A 6 -13.59 10.37 -29.46
C LYS A 6 -13.35 11.80 -28.98
N LEU A 7 -14.04 12.78 -29.56
CA LEU A 7 -13.92 14.20 -29.18
C LEU A 7 -14.33 14.45 -27.72
N LYS A 8 -15.43 13.84 -27.26
CA LYS A 8 -15.85 13.93 -25.85
C LYS A 8 -14.81 13.32 -24.90
N ASN A 9 -14.19 12.21 -25.29
CA ASN A 9 -13.15 11.57 -24.48
C ASN A 9 -11.88 12.44 -24.39
N GLU A 10 -11.44 13.04 -25.50
CA GLU A 10 -10.28 13.93 -25.52
C GLU A 10 -10.45 15.17 -24.62
N GLY A 11 -11.65 15.76 -24.60
CA GLY A 11 -11.96 16.89 -23.73
C GLY A 11 -11.82 16.52 -22.25
N ARG A 12 -12.44 15.40 -21.84
CA ARG A 12 -12.36 14.88 -20.48
C ARG A 12 -10.91 14.57 -20.06
N ILE A 13 -10.13 13.91 -20.93
CA ILE A 13 -8.73 13.58 -20.65
C ILE A 13 -7.91 14.84 -20.35
N LYS A 14 -8.08 15.89 -21.15
CA LYS A 14 -7.38 17.16 -20.92
C LYS A 14 -7.76 17.76 -19.57
N GLU A 15 -9.04 17.81 -19.24
CA GLU A 15 -9.53 18.35 -17.98
C GLU A 15 -8.91 17.63 -16.76
N ILE A 16 -8.89 16.30 -16.78
CA ILE A 16 -8.26 15.48 -15.72
C ILE A 16 -6.77 15.80 -15.58
N ILE A 17 -6.04 15.81 -16.69
CA ILE A 17 -4.59 16.03 -16.69
C ILE A 17 -4.23 17.41 -16.13
N TRP A 18 -5.02 18.43 -16.47
CA TRP A 18 -4.86 19.78 -15.92
C TRP A 18 -5.20 19.82 -14.44
N LYS A 19 -6.30 19.21 -14.02
CA LYS A 19 -6.70 19.15 -12.61
C LYS A 19 -5.62 18.49 -11.73
N ILE A 20 -5.06 17.36 -12.15
CA ILE A 20 -3.98 16.69 -11.41
C ILE A 20 -2.74 17.58 -11.37
N ARG A 21 -2.40 18.25 -12.47
CA ARG A 21 -1.26 19.17 -12.54
C ARG A 21 -1.41 20.32 -11.53
N ASP A 22 -2.60 20.89 -11.40
CA ASP A 22 -2.85 21.98 -10.44
C ASP A 22 -2.63 21.50 -8.99
N TYR A 23 -3.08 20.29 -8.64
CA TYR A 23 -2.81 19.70 -7.32
C TYR A 23 -1.33 19.35 -7.10
N ILE A 24 -0.62 18.92 -8.14
CA ILE A 24 0.83 18.71 -8.07
C ILE A 24 1.56 20.05 -7.82
N GLN A 25 1.07 21.15 -8.38
CA GLN A 25 1.63 22.48 -8.12
C GLN A 25 1.42 22.91 -6.67
N GLU A 26 0.26 22.60 -6.07
CA GLU A 26 0.05 22.80 -4.63
C GLU A 26 1.06 21.99 -3.80
N LEU A 27 1.26 20.71 -4.14
CA LEU A 27 2.23 19.84 -3.47
C LEU A 27 3.67 20.36 -3.62
N GLU A 28 4.02 20.93 -4.77
CA GLU A 28 5.34 21.56 -4.99
C GLU A 28 5.57 22.74 -4.03
N ASN A 29 4.55 23.58 -3.81
CA ASN A 29 4.66 24.71 -2.90
C ASN A 29 4.91 24.23 -1.46
N VAL A 30 4.20 23.19 -1.02
CA VAL A 30 4.39 22.59 0.30
C VAL A 30 5.78 21.96 0.43
N LYS A 31 6.25 21.26 -0.62
CA LYS A 31 7.61 20.70 -0.70
C LYS A 31 8.68 21.79 -0.49
N GLU A 32 8.58 22.93 -1.18
CA GLU A 32 9.50 24.06 -0.98
C GLU A 32 9.41 24.64 0.45
N GLY A 33 8.21 24.73 1.01
CA GLY A 33 8.00 25.15 2.39
C GLY A 33 8.71 24.26 3.42
N ILE A 34 8.63 22.94 3.25
CA ILE A 34 9.31 21.96 4.10
C ILE A 34 10.84 22.05 3.92
N ILE A 35 11.34 22.15 2.68
CA ILE A 35 12.78 22.27 2.42
C ILE A 35 13.34 23.55 3.06
N HIS A 36 12.64 24.69 2.90
CA HIS A 36 13.02 25.94 3.56
C HIS A 36 13.01 25.80 5.08
N PHE A 37 11.98 25.15 5.64
CA PHE A 37 11.92 24.84 7.06
C PHE A 37 13.15 24.04 7.51
N LEU A 38 13.52 22.95 6.82
CA LEU A 38 14.66 22.09 7.20
C LEU A 38 16.00 22.84 7.14
N HIS A 39 16.21 23.67 6.11
CA HIS A 39 17.41 24.51 6.02
C HIS A 39 17.52 25.54 7.16
N SER A 40 16.40 26.03 7.70
CA SER A 40 16.42 27.00 8.80
C SER A 40 16.83 26.40 10.16
N ARG A 41 16.85 25.06 10.28
CA ARG A 41 17.08 24.38 11.56
C ARG A 41 18.57 24.14 11.81
N LYS A 42 19.04 24.55 12.99
CA LYS A 42 20.42 24.32 13.45
C LYS A 42 20.62 22.99 14.19
N LYS A 43 19.52 22.32 14.58
CA LYS A 43 19.57 21.12 15.45
C LYS A 43 20.00 19.85 14.73
N LEU A 44 19.78 19.77 13.42
CA LEU A 44 20.20 18.63 12.60
C LEU A 44 21.59 18.89 12.02
N ASP A 45 22.40 17.84 11.96
CA ASP A 45 23.59 17.83 11.12
C ASP A 45 23.20 17.85 9.64
N ASP A 46 24.16 18.23 8.79
CA ASP A 46 23.88 18.44 7.37
C ASP A 46 23.57 17.14 6.63
N ALA A 47 24.12 15.99 7.06
CA ALA A 47 23.81 14.70 6.44
C ALA A 47 22.36 14.29 6.70
N THR A 48 21.86 14.47 7.93
CA THR A 48 20.45 14.21 8.26
C THR A 48 19.51 15.16 7.51
N LYS A 49 19.85 16.45 7.37
CA LYS A 49 19.05 17.39 6.56
C LYS A 49 18.98 16.96 5.10
N ASP A 50 20.11 16.60 4.51
CA ASP A 50 20.18 16.20 3.10
C ASP A 50 19.34 14.95 2.85
N LEU A 51 19.35 14.00 3.79
CA LEU A 51 18.50 12.81 3.74
C LEU A 51 17.01 13.18 3.74
N TRP A 52 16.56 13.97 4.72
CA TRP A 52 15.14 14.35 4.84
C TRP A 52 14.68 15.21 3.65
N ILE A 53 15.53 16.12 3.17
CA ILE A 53 15.27 16.90 1.95
C ILE A 53 15.14 15.98 0.73
N SER A 54 15.97 14.94 0.65
CA SER A 54 15.88 13.94 -0.41
C SER A 54 14.56 13.18 -0.37
N ASP A 55 14.06 12.82 0.82
CA ASP A 55 12.77 12.15 0.98
C ASP A 55 11.60 13.04 0.56
N VAL A 56 11.61 14.33 0.95
CA VAL A 56 10.62 15.34 0.52
C VAL A 56 10.62 15.51 -1.00
N LYS A 57 11.80 15.59 -1.62
CA LYS A 57 11.94 15.64 -3.08
C LYS A 57 11.43 14.35 -3.73
N GLY A 58 11.74 13.20 -3.14
CA GLY A 58 11.30 11.88 -3.59
C GLY A 58 9.79 11.78 -3.66
N LEU A 59 9.07 12.23 -2.62
CA LEU A 59 7.61 12.30 -2.59
C LEU A 59 7.06 13.06 -3.81
N TYR A 60 7.57 14.26 -4.04
CA TYR A 60 7.13 15.11 -5.15
C TYR A 60 7.42 14.47 -6.51
N TYR A 61 8.66 14.04 -6.75
CA TYR A 61 9.06 13.49 -8.05
C TYR A 61 8.37 12.17 -8.38
N ASN A 62 8.07 11.33 -7.38
CA ASN A 62 7.26 10.13 -7.59
C ASN A 62 5.82 10.51 -7.99
N THR A 63 5.23 11.55 -7.38
CA THR A 63 3.89 12.04 -7.77
C THR A 63 3.86 12.60 -9.20
N VAL A 64 4.87 13.38 -9.59
CA VAL A 64 5.04 13.87 -10.98
C VAL A 64 5.19 12.70 -11.96
N SER A 65 6.03 11.72 -11.61
CA SER A 65 6.23 10.52 -12.44
C SER A 65 4.93 9.72 -12.60
N ALA A 66 4.14 9.59 -11.54
CA ALA A 66 2.83 8.96 -11.61
C ALA A 66 1.91 9.68 -12.62
N TRP A 67 1.88 11.02 -12.60
CA TRP A 67 1.09 11.84 -13.51
C TRP A 67 1.52 11.67 -14.96
N GLU A 68 2.83 11.69 -15.23
CA GLU A 68 3.36 11.47 -16.58
C GLU A 68 2.96 10.10 -17.13
N MET A 69 3.04 9.05 -16.30
CA MET A 69 2.63 7.70 -16.70
C MET A 69 1.12 7.60 -16.93
N LEU A 70 0.30 8.23 -16.09
CA LEU A 70 -1.16 8.28 -16.27
C LEU A 70 -1.53 9.02 -17.55
N ASN A 71 -0.87 10.15 -17.85
CA ASN A 71 -1.09 10.88 -19.11
C ASN A 71 -0.82 10.00 -20.34
N ARG A 72 0.27 9.22 -20.32
CA ARG A 72 0.55 8.25 -21.39
C ARG A 72 -0.52 7.15 -21.46
N ALA A 73 -1.03 6.68 -20.32
CA ALA A 73 -2.10 5.69 -20.28
C ALA A 73 -3.41 6.23 -20.85
N LEU A 74 -3.81 7.46 -20.49
CA LEU A 74 -4.99 8.16 -21.02
C LEU A 74 -4.90 8.42 -22.53
N GLN A 75 -3.68 8.58 -23.06
CA GLN A 75 -3.42 8.66 -24.51
C GLN A 75 -3.46 7.28 -25.21
N GLY A 76 -3.91 6.22 -24.52
CA GLY A 76 -4.13 4.88 -25.05
C GLY A 76 -3.00 3.88 -24.76
N ASN A 77 -1.97 4.27 -24.01
CA ASN A 77 -0.83 3.38 -23.71
C ASN A 77 -0.97 2.72 -22.34
N LEU A 78 -1.95 1.82 -22.20
CA LEU A 78 -2.38 1.25 -20.92
C LEU A 78 -1.28 0.52 -20.13
N LYS A 79 -0.19 0.06 -20.78
CA LYS A 79 0.96 -0.55 -20.07
C LYS A 79 1.65 0.38 -19.06
N PHE A 80 1.39 1.68 -19.14
CA PHE A 80 1.90 2.66 -18.18
C PHE A 80 1.03 2.83 -16.94
N LEU A 81 -0.19 2.25 -16.92
CA LEU A 81 -1.11 2.37 -15.80
C LEU A 81 -0.53 1.77 -14.51
N ASP A 82 0.02 0.56 -14.58
CA ASP A 82 0.64 -0.09 -13.41
C ASP A 82 1.87 0.68 -12.91
N LYS A 83 2.66 1.25 -13.83
CA LYS A 83 3.79 2.11 -13.46
C LYS A 83 3.32 3.36 -12.74
N SER A 84 2.24 3.98 -13.22
CA SER A 84 1.63 5.14 -12.57
C SER A 84 1.19 4.81 -11.14
N LYS A 85 0.48 3.69 -10.95
CA LYS A 85 0.09 3.18 -9.62
C LYS A 85 1.29 2.99 -8.71
N ASN A 86 2.33 2.30 -9.19
CA ASN A 86 3.53 2.04 -8.40
C ASN A 86 4.23 3.33 -7.95
N PHE A 87 4.38 4.32 -8.84
CA PHE A 87 4.94 5.61 -8.48
C PHE A 87 4.09 6.34 -7.43
N LEU A 88 2.76 6.32 -7.57
CA LEU A 88 1.88 6.96 -6.60
C LEU A 88 1.92 6.28 -5.23
N HIS A 89 2.00 4.95 -5.19
CA HIS A 89 2.19 4.21 -3.94
C HIS A 89 3.53 4.53 -3.28
N ASN A 90 4.63 4.56 -4.04
CA ASN A 90 5.93 4.97 -3.52
C ASN A 90 5.88 6.40 -2.95
N ALA A 91 5.19 7.31 -3.63
CA ALA A 91 4.97 8.66 -3.14
C ALA A 91 4.22 8.65 -1.79
N ARG A 92 3.17 7.84 -1.64
CA ARG A 92 2.43 7.70 -0.38
C ARG A 92 3.32 7.19 0.77
N SER A 93 4.16 6.19 0.52
CA SER A 93 5.12 5.70 1.52
C SER A 93 6.12 6.78 1.92
N LEU A 94 6.66 7.54 0.96
CA LEU A 94 7.55 8.68 1.24
C LEU A 94 6.83 9.79 2.00
N LYS A 95 5.55 10.04 1.74
CA LYS A 95 4.74 10.99 2.53
C LYS A 95 4.74 10.61 4.01
N ALA A 96 4.45 9.34 4.33
CA ALA A 96 4.42 8.87 5.72
C ALA A 96 5.79 9.07 6.40
N LYS A 97 6.87 8.75 5.69
CA LYS A 97 8.25 8.99 6.17
C LYS A 97 8.52 10.47 6.43
N VAL A 98 8.23 11.35 5.47
CA VAL A 98 8.40 12.81 5.60
C VAL A 98 7.61 13.36 6.78
N VAL A 99 6.35 12.93 6.96
CA VAL A 99 5.51 13.34 8.10
C VAL A 99 6.15 12.92 9.43
N SER A 100 6.61 11.67 9.54
CA SER A 100 7.30 11.17 10.74
C SER A 100 8.56 11.99 11.06
N GLU A 101 9.40 12.23 10.05
CA GLU A 101 10.63 13.01 10.19
C GLU A 101 10.37 14.44 10.67
N ILE A 102 9.44 15.16 10.05
CA ILE A 102 9.18 16.55 10.46
C ILE A 102 8.44 16.63 11.80
N LYS A 103 7.60 15.63 12.16
CA LYS A 103 6.88 15.55 13.44
C LYS A 103 7.82 15.48 14.65
N PHE A 104 9.09 15.11 14.45
CA PHE A 104 10.16 15.28 15.43
C PHE A 104 10.19 16.70 16.03
N TYR A 105 9.87 17.71 15.22
CA TYR A 105 9.75 19.09 15.66
C TYR A 105 8.35 19.37 16.22
N LYS A 106 8.26 19.54 17.54
CA LYS A 106 6.99 19.82 18.26
C LYS A 106 6.55 21.29 18.15
N GLU A 107 6.62 21.88 16.95
CA GLU A 107 6.32 23.30 16.68
C GLU A 107 4.99 23.43 15.91
N GLU A 108 4.21 24.49 16.17
CA GLU A 108 2.93 24.71 15.49
C GLU A 108 3.06 24.80 13.96
N LEU A 109 4.12 25.47 13.48
CA LEU A 109 4.43 25.55 12.05
C LEU A 109 4.57 24.17 11.40
N VAL A 110 5.09 23.18 12.13
CA VAL A 110 5.26 21.81 11.63
C VAL A 110 3.92 21.12 11.49
N LEU A 111 3.02 21.29 12.45
CA LEU A 111 1.66 20.75 12.36
C LEU A 111 0.92 21.31 11.14
N ASN A 112 1.12 22.59 10.83
CA ASN A 112 0.57 23.20 9.62
C ASN A 112 1.17 22.58 8.35
N LEU A 113 2.50 22.41 8.28
CA LEU A 113 3.16 21.76 7.13
C LEU A 113 2.71 20.30 6.95
N ILE A 114 2.53 19.54 8.04
CA ILE A 114 1.97 18.18 8.01
C ILE A 114 0.55 18.20 7.44
N THR A 115 -0.30 19.10 7.94
CA THR A 115 -1.68 19.22 7.45
C THR A 115 -1.71 19.60 5.97
N GLU A 116 -0.85 20.51 5.53
CA GLU A 116 -0.74 20.95 4.13
C GLU A 116 -0.24 19.83 3.21
N ILE A 117 0.78 19.06 3.61
CA ILE A 117 1.30 17.97 2.78
C ILE A 117 0.30 16.82 2.67
N GLU A 118 -0.42 16.50 3.75
CA GLU A 118 -1.46 15.48 3.74
C GLU A 118 -2.63 15.88 2.85
N ASN A 119 -3.13 17.11 2.99
CA ASN A 119 -4.24 17.61 2.19
C ASN A 119 -3.89 17.72 0.70
N SER A 120 -2.71 18.27 0.37
CA SER A 120 -2.28 18.42 -1.03
C SER A 120 -2.04 17.07 -1.71
N PHE A 121 -1.44 16.10 -0.99
CA PHE A 121 -1.26 14.75 -1.51
C PHE A 121 -2.59 14.01 -1.67
N GLU A 122 -3.53 14.13 -0.73
CA GLU A 122 -4.83 13.43 -0.82
C GLU A 122 -5.69 13.92 -1.99
N LYS A 123 -5.61 15.22 -2.31
CA LYS A 123 -6.20 15.78 -3.55
C LYS A 123 -5.62 15.10 -4.79
N CYS A 124 -4.31 14.90 -4.85
CA CYS A 124 -3.68 14.16 -5.94
C CYS A 124 -4.20 12.71 -5.96
N TRP A 125 -4.05 12.01 -4.83
CA TRP A 125 -4.39 10.60 -4.65
C TRP A 125 -5.80 10.26 -5.13
N SER A 126 -6.80 11.00 -4.64
CA SER A 126 -8.21 10.79 -4.97
C SER A 126 -8.51 10.90 -6.47
N VAL A 127 -7.92 11.89 -7.16
CA VAL A 127 -8.12 12.05 -8.61
C VAL A 127 -7.41 10.93 -9.38
N PHE A 128 -6.18 10.56 -9.01
CA PHE A 128 -5.48 9.43 -9.64
C PHE A 128 -6.30 8.14 -9.52
N TYR A 129 -6.76 7.81 -8.32
CA TYR A 129 -7.49 6.57 -8.05
C TYR A 129 -8.81 6.48 -8.81
N ASN A 130 -9.57 7.58 -8.86
CA ASN A 130 -10.78 7.62 -9.68
C ASN A 130 -10.48 7.29 -11.14
N GLU A 131 -9.37 7.79 -11.70
CA GLU A 131 -9.00 7.49 -13.07
C GLU A 131 -8.44 6.08 -13.24
N PHE A 132 -7.71 5.56 -12.25
CA PHE A 132 -7.29 4.16 -12.26
C PHE A 132 -8.49 3.22 -12.30
N ASP A 133 -9.55 3.49 -11.54
CA ASP A 133 -10.77 2.69 -11.53
C ASP A 133 -11.49 2.72 -12.89
N ILE A 134 -11.49 3.87 -13.56
CA ILE A 134 -12.12 4.02 -14.88
C ILE A 134 -11.28 3.36 -15.98
N LEU A 135 -9.95 3.46 -15.90
CA LEU A 135 -9.00 2.90 -16.85
C LEU A 135 -8.69 1.42 -16.62
N THR A 136 -9.15 0.85 -15.51
CA THR A 136 -9.09 -0.59 -15.23
C THR A 136 -10.49 -1.22 -15.39
N PRO A 137 -11.18 -1.10 -16.56
CA PRO A 137 -12.53 -1.63 -16.70
C PRO A 137 -12.59 -3.17 -16.63
N GLU A 138 -11.45 -3.85 -16.83
CA GLU A 138 -11.38 -5.30 -17.03
C GLU A 138 -11.42 -6.16 -15.75
N ILE A 139 -11.36 -5.58 -14.54
CA ILE A 139 -11.50 -6.36 -13.28
C ILE A 139 -12.94 -6.33 -12.74
N LYS A 140 -13.89 -5.63 -13.39
CA LYS A 140 -15.32 -5.67 -13.01
C LYS A 140 -16.11 -6.81 -13.67
N SER A 141 -15.52 -7.53 -14.61
CA SER A 141 -15.89 -8.93 -14.82
C SER A 141 -15.30 -9.68 -13.64
N ALA A 142 -16.08 -9.84 -12.56
CA ALA A 142 -15.69 -10.55 -11.36
C ALA A 142 -15.28 -11.99 -11.72
N LYS A 143 -14.05 -12.16 -12.19
CA LYS A 143 -13.42 -13.47 -12.22
C LYS A 143 -13.44 -13.88 -10.77
N HIS A 144 -14.21 -14.91 -10.46
CA HIS A 144 -14.32 -15.44 -9.12
C HIS A 144 -12.89 -15.67 -8.60
N ILE A 145 -12.45 -14.83 -7.66
CA ILE A 145 -11.17 -15.00 -6.99
C ILE A 145 -11.43 -16.04 -5.91
N GLU A 146 -10.81 -17.20 -6.04
CA GLU A 146 -10.88 -18.25 -5.03
C GLU A 146 -10.36 -17.72 -3.69
N ARG A 147 -11.04 -18.04 -2.59
CA ARG A 147 -10.63 -17.58 -1.25
C ARG A 147 -9.34 -18.25 -0.81
N VAL A 148 -9.16 -19.51 -1.23
CA VAL A 148 -8.01 -20.36 -0.94
C VAL A 148 -7.64 -21.09 -2.22
N ILE A 149 -6.38 -20.96 -2.64
CA ILE A 149 -5.83 -21.70 -3.78
C ILE A 149 -4.98 -22.84 -3.23
N ARG A 150 -5.39 -24.08 -3.51
CA ARG A 150 -4.59 -25.26 -3.20
C ARG A 150 -3.60 -25.52 -4.33
N VAL A 151 -2.33 -25.19 -4.11
CA VAL A 151 -1.25 -25.43 -5.08
C VAL A 151 -0.83 -26.89 -5.05
N SER A 152 -0.72 -27.48 -3.85
CA SER A 152 -0.40 -28.90 -3.65
C SER A 152 -0.96 -29.41 -2.31
N ASP A 153 -0.62 -30.64 -1.92
CA ASP A 153 -0.93 -31.16 -0.59
C ASP A 153 -0.14 -30.48 0.53
N SER A 154 0.98 -29.85 0.16
CA SER A 154 1.92 -29.20 1.05
C SER A 154 1.92 -27.67 0.92
N GLU A 155 1.04 -27.07 0.11
CA GLU A 155 1.08 -25.63 -0.18
C GLU A 155 -0.30 -25.05 -0.52
N TYR A 156 -0.63 -23.96 0.15
CA TYR A 156 -1.86 -23.19 -0.01
C TYR A 156 -1.54 -21.70 -0.10
N HIS A 157 -2.25 -21.00 -0.98
CA HIS A 157 -2.14 -19.55 -1.12
C HIS A 157 -3.47 -18.88 -0.80
N LEU A 158 -3.43 -17.71 -0.18
CA LEU A 158 -4.59 -16.84 0.02
C LEU A 158 -4.42 -15.59 -0.86
N PRO A 159 -5.20 -15.44 -1.95
CA PRO A 159 -5.13 -14.28 -2.80
C PRO A 159 -5.92 -13.10 -2.23
N CYS A 160 -5.53 -11.89 -2.63
CA CYS A 160 -6.28 -10.68 -2.35
C CYS A 160 -7.66 -10.77 -3.00
N SER A 161 -8.71 -10.53 -2.23
CA SER A 161 -10.10 -10.56 -2.68
C SER A 161 -10.48 -9.45 -3.66
N VAL A 162 -9.57 -8.49 -3.92
CA VAL A 162 -9.76 -7.39 -4.87
C VAL A 162 -9.05 -7.67 -6.19
N CYS A 163 -7.75 -7.98 -6.15
CA CYS A 163 -6.93 -8.13 -7.36
C CYS A 163 -6.43 -9.54 -7.65
N GLY A 164 -6.67 -10.51 -6.76
CA GLY A 164 -6.23 -11.90 -6.92
C GLY A 164 -4.73 -12.14 -6.68
N LYS A 165 -3.93 -11.10 -6.42
CA LYS A 165 -2.50 -11.23 -6.07
C LYS A 165 -2.35 -12.06 -4.80
N ILE A 166 -1.44 -13.05 -4.80
CA ILE A 166 -1.14 -13.85 -3.61
C ILE A 166 -0.65 -12.91 -2.49
N SER A 167 -1.35 -12.94 -1.37
CA SER A 167 -1.07 -12.09 -0.20
C SER A 167 -0.55 -12.90 0.97
N VAL A 168 -0.92 -14.18 1.04
CA VAL A 168 -0.42 -15.12 2.04
C VAL A 168 -0.04 -16.44 1.37
N GLU A 169 1.09 -17.01 1.77
CA GLU A 169 1.49 -18.38 1.45
C GLU A 169 1.64 -19.20 2.73
N CYS A 170 1.10 -20.41 2.73
CA CYS A 170 1.31 -21.42 3.77
C CYS A 170 1.84 -22.69 3.11
N LYS A 171 3.09 -23.09 3.42
CA LYS A 171 3.69 -24.29 2.81
C LYS A 171 4.55 -25.08 3.77
N ILE A 172 4.64 -26.39 3.56
CA ILE A 172 5.66 -27.21 4.22
C ILE A 172 6.95 -27.08 3.41
N GLY A 173 8.04 -26.69 4.07
CA GLY A 173 9.32 -26.48 3.41
C GLY A 173 10.40 -26.07 4.41
N TYR A 174 11.48 -25.46 3.93
CA TYR A 174 12.53 -24.92 4.79
C TYR A 174 12.33 -23.42 4.95
N GLY A 175 12.18 -22.96 6.20
CA GLY A 175 12.26 -21.55 6.51
C GLY A 175 13.62 -20.96 6.16
N ARG A 176 13.71 -19.64 6.09
CA ARG A 176 14.95 -18.93 5.71
C ARG A 176 16.16 -19.31 6.56
N PHE A 177 15.93 -19.69 7.82
CA PHE A 177 16.97 -20.02 8.79
C PHE A 177 16.78 -21.41 9.41
N ASP A 178 15.88 -22.23 8.86
CA ASP A 178 15.59 -23.54 9.43
C ASP A 178 16.44 -24.62 8.76
N GLU A 179 17.07 -25.46 9.57
CA GLU A 179 17.76 -26.68 9.10
C GLU A 179 16.79 -27.86 8.90
N HIS A 180 15.54 -27.69 9.30
CA HIS A 180 14.53 -28.74 9.35
C HIS A 180 13.28 -28.28 8.62
N GLU A 181 12.54 -29.23 8.05
CA GLU A 181 11.28 -28.92 7.39
C GLU A 181 10.24 -28.43 8.42
N SER A 182 9.63 -27.28 8.12
CA SER A 182 8.70 -26.54 8.96
C SER A 182 7.45 -26.15 8.17
N LEU A 183 6.44 -25.65 8.87
CA LEU A 183 5.31 -24.95 8.24
C LEU A 183 5.72 -23.49 8.06
N VAL A 184 6.01 -23.09 6.84
CA VAL A 184 6.41 -21.73 6.48
C VAL A 184 5.17 -20.91 6.17
N TYR A 185 5.04 -19.76 6.84
CA TYR A 185 4.05 -18.73 6.55
C TYR A 185 4.74 -17.49 6.01
N SER A 186 4.19 -16.93 4.93
CA SER A 186 4.62 -15.66 4.35
C SER A 186 3.39 -14.77 4.19
N GLY A 187 3.30 -13.70 4.98
CA GLY A 187 2.24 -12.69 4.92
C GLY A 187 2.67 -11.41 4.21
N ILE A 188 1.90 -10.34 4.44
CA ILE A 188 2.16 -9.01 3.85
C ILE A 188 3.15 -8.16 4.66
N THR A 189 3.22 -8.33 5.99
CA THR A 189 4.15 -7.61 6.89
C THR A 189 5.29 -8.50 7.34
N HIS A 190 5.03 -9.79 7.62
CA HIS A 190 6.06 -10.68 8.14
C HIS A 190 6.04 -12.09 7.52
N SER A 191 7.10 -12.84 7.78
CA SER A 191 7.24 -14.25 7.39
C SER A 191 7.92 -15.02 8.50
N CYS A 192 7.51 -16.25 8.73
CA CYS A 192 7.94 -17.05 9.87
C CYS A 192 7.86 -18.55 9.58
N SER A 193 8.41 -19.33 10.51
CA SER A 193 8.32 -20.78 10.50
C SER A 193 7.66 -21.30 11.76
N LEU A 194 6.73 -22.23 11.59
CA LEU A 194 6.01 -22.94 12.64
C LEU A 194 6.40 -24.41 12.65
N LYS A 195 6.11 -25.10 13.76
CA LYS A 195 6.36 -26.54 13.87
C LYS A 195 5.57 -27.29 12.79
N LYS A 196 6.25 -28.19 12.06
CA LYS A 196 5.65 -28.96 10.95
C LYS A 196 4.37 -29.72 11.33
N ASN A 197 4.25 -30.19 12.57
CA ASN A 197 3.07 -30.94 13.01
C ASN A 197 1.77 -30.11 13.00
N LEU A 198 1.87 -28.78 13.04
CA LEU A 198 0.74 -27.85 12.94
C LEU A 198 0.15 -27.78 11.52
N ALA A 199 0.91 -28.18 10.49
CA ALA A 199 0.45 -28.13 9.10
C ALA A 199 -0.81 -28.96 8.84
N SER A 200 -0.97 -30.12 9.51
CA SER A 200 -2.13 -30.99 9.27
C SER A 200 -3.45 -30.32 9.68
N GLU A 201 -3.43 -29.56 10.77
CA GLU A 201 -4.58 -28.84 11.28
C GLU A 201 -4.86 -27.59 10.45
N LEU A 202 -3.85 -26.75 10.21
CA LEU A 202 -3.98 -25.57 9.36
C LEU A 202 -4.52 -25.93 7.97
N PHE A 203 -3.98 -26.96 7.32
CA PHE A 203 -4.42 -27.36 5.99
C PHE A 203 -5.83 -27.95 5.98
N LYS A 204 -6.30 -28.51 7.09
CA LYS A 204 -7.70 -28.92 7.25
C LYS A 204 -8.63 -27.72 7.31
N LEU A 205 -8.22 -26.62 7.97
CA LEU A 205 -8.97 -25.37 8.01
C LEU A 205 -8.99 -24.69 6.63
N LEU A 206 -7.83 -24.59 5.97
CA LEU A 206 -7.72 -24.01 4.62
C LEU A 206 -8.57 -24.75 3.58
N LYS A 207 -8.66 -26.09 3.64
CA LYS A 207 -9.55 -26.89 2.77
C LYS A 207 -11.04 -26.58 2.96
N LYS A 208 -11.44 -26.05 4.11
CA LYS A 208 -12.82 -25.63 4.37
C LYS A 208 -13.10 -24.19 3.93
N GLU A 209 -12.07 -23.45 3.53
CA GLU A 209 -12.13 -22.02 3.20
C GLU A 209 -12.67 -21.14 4.34
N ASP A 210 -12.51 -21.59 5.58
CA ASP A 210 -12.96 -20.86 6.77
C ASP A 210 -11.83 -19.95 7.27
N LEU A 211 -11.74 -18.76 6.67
CA LEU A 211 -10.65 -17.82 6.96
C LEU A 211 -10.68 -17.30 8.41
N SER A 212 -11.85 -17.26 9.05
CA SER A 212 -11.98 -16.84 10.45
C SER A 212 -11.34 -17.87 11.41
N GLU A 213 -11.57 -19.15 11.15
CA GLU A 213 -10.92 -20.25 11.89
C GLU A 213 -9.42 -20.31 11.60
N VAL A 214 -9.00 -20.13 10.34
CA VAL A 214 -7.57 -20.04 9.98
C VAL A 214 -6.94 -18.85 10.72
N HIS A 215 -7.61 -17.70 10.74
CA HIS A 215 -7.12 -16.52 11.44
C HIS A 215 -6.96 -16.76 12.94
N SER A 216 -7.98 -17.37 13.58
CA SER A 216 -7.94 -17.71 15.01
C SER A 216 -6.82 -18.71 15.32
N PHE A 217 -6.64 -19.73 14.48
CA PHE A 217 -5.52 -20.66 14.58
C PHE A 217 -4.16 -19.93 14.52
N MET A 218 -4.01 -18.97 13.59
CA MET A 218 -2.77 -18.19 13.51
C MET A 218 -2.57 -17.30 14.74
N LYS A 219 -3.65 -16.79 15.35
CA LYS A 219 -3.54 -16.05 16.62
C LYS A 219 -2.95 -16.88 17.75
N ASP A 220 -3.33 -18.15 17.81
CA ASP A 220 -2.91 -19.06 18.89
C ASP A 220 -1.47 -19.56 18.73
N TYR A 221 -0.96 -19.64 17.50
CA TYR A 221 0.32 -20.29 17.21
C TYR A 221 1.39 -19.43 16.57
N LEU A 222 1.02 -18.31 15.93
CA LEU A 222 1.95 -17.44 15.22
C LEU A 222 2.18 -16.11 15.94
N CYS A 223 1.20 -15.23 15.89
CA CYS A 223 1.27 -13.88 16.44
C CYS A 223 -0.12 -13.49 16.91
N HIS A 224 -0.23 -12.63 17.93
CA HIS A 224 -1.50 -12.30 18.55
C HIS A 224 -2.49 -11.58 17.61
N GLU A 225 -1.99 -11.03 16.50
CA GLU A 225 -2.74 -10.42 15.42
C GLU A 225 -3.32 -11.45 14.46
N GLY A 226 -2.73 -12.64 14.33
CA GLY A 226 -3.13 -13.66 13.35
C GLY A 226 -2.69 -13.33 11.92
N ILE A 227 -3.52 -13.60 10.92
CA ILE A 227 -3.17 -13.32 9.51
C ILE A 227 -3.10 -11.80 9.27
N ASP A 228 -1.92 -11.29 8.97
CA ASP A 228 -1.64 -9.86 8.70
C ASP A 228 -2.40 -9.30 7.48
N ALA A 229 -2.79 -10.15 6.53
CA ALA A 229 -3.57 -9.80 5.36
C ALA A 229 -5.11 -9.88 5.54
N TYR A 230 -5.60 -10.31 6.70
CA TYR A 230 -7.02 -10.62 6.92
C TYR A 230 -7.79 -9.48 7.61
N CYS A 231 -8.99 -9.19 7.12
CA CYS A 231 -9.99 -8.33 7.78
C CYS A 231 -11.14 -9.19 8.34
N PRO A 232 -11.26 -9.31 9.68
CA PRO A 232 -12.31 -10.12 10.32
C PRO A 232 -13.74 -9.71 9.98
N GLU A 233 -14.00 -8.42 9.79
CA GLU A 233 -15.34 -7.88 9.51
C GLU A 233 -15.79 -8.19 8.07
N CYS A 234 -14.85 -8.22 7.14
CA CYS A 234 -15.12 -8.54 5.74
C CYS A 234 -15.02 -10.04 5.45
N ASP A 235 -14.39 -10.80 6.35
CA ASP A 235 -13.99 -12.19 6.19
C ASP A 235 -13.19 -12.43 4.88
N LYS A 236 -12.23 -11.54 4.62
CA LYS A 236 -11.46 -11.46 3.35
C LYS A 236 -9.98 -11.19 3.56
N ILE A 237 -9.20 -11.60 2.57
CA ILE A 237 -7.75 -11.38 2.48
C ILE A 237 -7.48 -10.21 1.53
N TYR A 238 -6.55 -9.35 1.90
CA TYR A 238 -6.15 -8.18 1.13
C TYR A 238 -4.64 -8.11 1.00
N CYS A 239 -4.13 -7.82 -0.19
CA CYS A 239 -2.71 -7.53 -0.35
C CYS A 239 -2.37 -6.20 0.31
N TRP A 240 -1.08 -5.95 0.55
CA TRP A 240 -0.57 -4.69 1.11
C TRP A 240 -1.25 -3.43 0.55
N GLU A 241 -1.39 -3.35 -0.78
CA GLU A 241 -1.98 -2.19 -1.47
C GLU A 241 -3.47 -2.02 -1.19
N HIS A 242 -4.25 -3.11 -1.22
CA HIS A 242 -5.70 -3.06 -1.01
C HIS A 242 -6.09 -3.10 0.47
N TYR A 243 -5.20 -3.57 1.33
CA TYR A 243 -5.35 -3.41 2.78
C TYR A 243 -4.79 -2.07 3.25
N ASN A 244 -4.34 -1.21 2.34
CA ASN A 244 -3.80 0.12 2.65
C ASN A 244 -2.85 0.10 3.86
N ALA A 245 -1.94 -0.87 3.88
CA ALA A 245 -1.10 -1.10 5.05
C ALA A 245 -0.15 0.10 5.27
N ARG A 246 -0.13 0.61 6.50
CA ARG A 246 0.65 1.78 6.91
C ARG A 246 1.48 1.44 8.15
N VAL A 247 2.76 1.77 8.06
CA VAL A 247 3.69 1.63 9.18
C VAL A 247 3.62 2.90 10.02
N GLU A 248 3.47 2.73 11.32
CA GLU A 248 3.61 3.78 12.32
C GLU A 248 4.98 3.65 12.98
N TYR A 249 5.59 4.81 13.25
CA TYR A 249 6.88 4.90 13.92
C TYR A 249 6.74 5.73 15.19
N ASP A 250 7.34 5.27 16.28
CA ASP A 250 7.46 6.02 17.54
C ASP A 250 8.93 6.32 17.84
N ASP A 251 9.23 7.59 18.10
CA ASP A 251 10.59 8.11 18.29
C ASP A 251 11.63 7.65 17.22
N GLY A 252 11.17 7.42 15.98
CA GLY A 252 12.00 6.99 14.86
C GLY A 252 12.25 5.47 14.78
N PHE A 253 11.65 4.69 15.68
CA PHE A 253 11.66 3.24 15.65
C PHE A 253 10.33 2.72 15.11
N TYR A 254 10.36 1.53 14.49
CA TYR A 254 9.14 0.83 14.12
C TYR A 254 8.32 0.59 15.39
N ASP A 255 7.05 1.01 15.36
CA ASP A 255 6.10 0.78 16.45
C ASP A 255 5.14 -0.34 16.05
N CYS A 256 4.32 -0.11 15.03
CA CYS A 256 3.35 -1.09 14.56
C CYS A 256 2.95 -0.84 13.10
N THR A 257 2.21 -1.77 12.50
CA THR A 257 1.58 -1.62 11.18
C THR A 257 0.07 -1.76 11.29
N TYR A 258 -0.67 -0.82 10.69
CA TYR A 258 -2.12 -0.91 10.54
C TYR A 258 -2.51 -1.26 9.11
N GLY A 259 -3.52 -2.12 8.95
CA GLY A 259 -4.24 -2.34 7.70
C GLY A 259 -5.63 -1.72 7.74
N GLU A 260 -6.01 -1.01 6.69
CA GLU A 260 -7.36 -0.49 6.44
C GLU A 260 -7.93 -1.10 5.16
N CYS A 261 -8.96 -1.95 5.27
CA CYS A 261 -9.49 -2.64 4.10
C CYS A 261 -10.31 -1.67 3.21
N PRO A 262 -10.71 -2.07 1.98
CA PRO A 262 -11.49 -1.21 1.08
C PRO A 262 -12.86 -0.77 1.62
N ASN A 263 -13.36 -1.43 2.67
CA ASN A 263 -14.59 -1.06 3.37
C ASN A 263 -14.35 -0.10 4.56
N GLY A 264 -13.10 0.34 4.79
CA GLY A 264 -12.74 1.27 5.86
C GLY A 264 -12.53 0.65 7.23
N HIS A 265 -12.48 -0.70 7.35
CA HIS A 265 -12.16 -1.34 8.64
C HIS A 265 -10.65 -1.29 8.88
N LEU A 266 -10.27 -0.65 9.98
CA LEU A 266 -8.89 -0.44 10.42
C LEU A 266 -8.51 -1.43 11.53
N ARG A 267 -7.33 -2.04 11.45
CA ARG A 267 -6.82 -3.02 12.41
C ARG A 267 -5.29 -2.96 12.47
N MET A 268 -4.71 -3.17 13.64
CA MET A 268 -3.27 -3.45 13.78
C MET A 268 -2.99 -4.87 13.26
N ILE A 269 -2.05 -4.99 12.33
CA ILE A 269 -1.71 -6.24 11.64
C ILE A 269 -0.31 -6.74 11.96
N ASP A 270 0.50 -5.93 12.63
CA ASP A 270 1.87 -6.22 13.07
C ASP A 270 2.25 -5.24 14.19
N ASP A 271 2.91 -5.71 15.24
CA ASP A 271 3.40 -4.98 16.43
C ASP A 271 4.83 -5.45 16.76
#